data_AF-A0A3S3V5P7-F1
#
_entry.id   AF-A0A3S3V5P7-F1
#
_cell.length_a   1.000
_cell.length_b   1.000
_cell.length_c   1.000
_cell.angle_alpha   90.00
_cell.angle_beta   90.00
_cell.angle_gamma   90.00
#
_symmetry.space_group_name_H-M   'P 1'
#
loop_
_entity.id
_entity.type
_entity.pdbx_description
1 polymer ?
#
loop_
_entity_poly.entity_id
_entity_poly.type
_entity_poly.pdbx_seq_one_letter_code
_entity_poly.pdbx_strand_id
1 'polypeptide(L)'
;MQSCQKFVLLASQRTGSQALNRHLNQYEGMVMHGEIFNAGFVGLRSDYHEKLSLPREGVEMRDADPEQFIARIFDDPAARFVGFHIFPEQTRPAILPVLEDQSVKKLWLVRNPVASFVSLLEAEASGVWAVHASDPLPAGDYRKKVRFDIDRFNAYLHELNLFRAKIKSVLFETGQPYFPIHYSDIADPLVGNAIIAYLGGSQRLDRFETDILKPPSRPFAERIENYWEFTAYFRAISTEALYAFG
;
A
#
# COMPACT_ATOMS: atom_id res chain seq x y z
N MET A 1 21.93 -10.23 -20.71
CA MET A 1 20.57 -10.16 -20.14
C MET A 1 20.55 -8.96 -19.21
N GLN A 2 19.65 -8.00 -19.40
CA GLN A 2 19.45 -6.96 -18.39
C GLN A 2 18.92 -7.63 -17.13
N SER A 3 19.54 -7.35 -15.98
CA SER A 3 19.10 -7.88 -14.69
C SER A 3 17.76 -7.25 -14.33
N CYS A 4 16.75 -8.07 -14.02
CA CYS A 4 15.46 -7.62 -13.51
C CYS A 4 15.63 -7.10 -12.07
N GLN A 5 15.16 -5.89 -11.79
CA GLN A 5 15.21 -5.33 -10.45
C GLN A 5 13.98 -5.73 -9.65
N LYS A 6 14.21 -6.42 -8.53
CA LYS A 6 13.19 -6.83 -7.56
C LYS A 6 12.92 -5.71 -6.56
N PHE A 7 11.67 -5.50 -6.16
CA PHE A 7 11.32 -4.55 -5.12
C PHE A 7 10.06 -4.93 -4.37
N VAL A 8 9.84 -4.31 -3.21
CA VAL A 8 8.59 -4.41 -2.44
C VAL A 8 8.09 -3.04 -2.04
N LEU A 9 6.76 -2.88 -2.04
CA LEU A 9 6.09 -1.72 -1.48
C LEU A 9 5.59 -2.03 -0.07
N LEU A 10 6.26 -1.47 0.92
CA LEU A 10 5.86 -1.46 2.31
C LEU A 10 4.81 -0.36 2.49
N ALA A 11 3.59 -0.75 2.79
CA ALA A 11 2.45 0.16 2.90
C ALA A 11 1.44 -0.37 3.91
N SER A 12 0.36 0.37 4.11
CA SER A 12 -0.81 -0.11 4.84
C SER A 12 -2.09 0.22 4.10
N GLN A 13 -3.20 -0.33 4.57
CA GLN A 13 -4.51 -0.06 3.97
C GLN A 13 -4.79 1.46 3.93
N ARG A 14 -5.43 1.89 2.85
CA ARG A 14 -5.83 3.30 2.61
C ARG A 14 -4.67 4.30 2.55
N THR A 15 -3.44 3.86 2.29
CA THR A 15 -2.28 4.75 2.06
C THR A 15 -2.11 5.25 0.63
N GLY A 16 -2.96 4.80 -0.30
CA GLY A 16 -2.84 5.11 -1.74
C GLY A 16 -1.98 4.13 -2.54
N SER A 17 -1.60 2.99 -1.96
CA SER A 17 -0.82 1.93 -2.60
C SER A 17 -1.39 1.48 -3.94
N GLN A 18 -2.70 1.33 -4.06
CA GLN A 18 -3.35 0.96 -5.34
C GLN A 18 -3.21 2.03 -6.43
N ALA A 19 -3.23 3.32 -6.07
CA ALA A 19 -3.03 4.40 -7.03
C ALA A 19 -1.57 4.46 -7.49
N LEU A 20 -0.63 4.38 -6.53
CA LEU A 20 0.81 4.30 -6.84
C LEU A 20 1.12 3.08 -7.73
N ASN A 21 0.54 1.92 -7.41
CA ASN A 21 0.69 0.69 -8.21
C ASN A 21 0.26 0.91 -9.66
N ARG A 22 -0.89 1.54 -9.88
CA ARG A 22 -1.38 1.87 -11.22
C ARG A 22 -0.45 2.83 -11.95
N HIS A 23 0.02 3.87 -11.29
CA HIS A 23 0.96 4.84 -11.86
C HIS A 23 2.28 4.18 -12.25
N LEU A 24 2.85 3.37 -11.37
CA LEU A 24 4.13 2.69 -11.64
C LEU A 24 4.00 1.66 -12.77
N ASN A 25 2.87 0.95 -12.88
CA ASN A 25 2.62 0.02 -13.98
C ASN A 25 2.50 0.70 -15.36
N GLN A 26 2.53 2.04 -15.46
CA GLN A 26 2.61 2.75 -16.75
C GLN A 26 4.04 2.80 -17.31
N TYR A 27 5.07 2.57 -16.48
CA TYR A 27 6.46 2.53 -16.95
C TYR A 27 6.74 1.23 -17.72
N GLU A 28 7.46 1.35 -18.82
CA GLU A 28 7.85 0.22 -19.65
C GLU A 28 8.67 -0.82 -18.85
N GLY A 29 8.22 -2.08 -18.92
CA GLY A 29 8.83 -3.21 -18.23
C GLY A 29 8.52 -3.28 -16.73
N MET A 30 7.63 -2.44 -16.19
CA MET A 30 7.15 -2.56 -14.82
C MET A 30 6.14 -3.70 -14.68
N VAL A 31 6.34 -4.54 -13.66
CA VAL A 31 5.42 -5.58 -13.21
C VAL A 31 5.22 -5.41 -11.71
N MET A 32 4.32 -4.49 -11.34
CA MET A 32 3.98 -4.28 -9.93
C MET A 32 2.66 -4.98 -9.61
N HIS A 33 2.74 -6.09 -8.89
CA HIS A 33 1.59 -6.78 -8.32
C HIS A 33 1.05 -6.00 -7.10
N GLY A 34 -0.18 -6.32 -6.71
CA GLY A 34 -0.79 -5.79 -5.49
C GLY A 34 -0.42 -6.62 -4.27
N GLU A 35 -1.42 -6.89 -3.43
CA GLU A 35 -1.32 -7.67 -2.20
C GLU A 35 -1.29 -9.18 -2.49
N ILE A 36 -0.13 -9.72 -2.85
CA ILE A 36 -0.01 -11.12 -3.26
C ILE A 36 -0.32 -12.12 -2.12
N PHE A 37 -0.25 -11.68 -0.86
CA PHE A 37 -0.56 -12.47 0.34
C PHE A 37 -1.89 -12.07 1.02
N ASN A 38 -2.81 -11.39 0.32
CA ASN A 38 -4.13 -11.09 0.88
C ASN A 38 -4.86 -12.37 1.34
N ALA A 39 -5.59 -12.32 2.45
CA ALA A 39 -6.21 -13.52 3.03
C ALA A 39 -7.38 -14.05 2.19
N GLY A 40 -8.09 -13.19 1.46
CA GLY A 40 -9.26 -13.57 0.67
C GLY A 40 -8.97 -13.83 -0.81
N PHE A 41 -7.82 -13.40 -1.33
CA PHE A 41 -7.45 -13.54 -2.73
C PHE A 41 -5.93 -13.43 -2.95
N VAL A 42 -5.45 -13.81 -4.13
CA VAL A 42 -4.07 -13.58 -4.57
C VAL A 42 -4.02 -12.28 -5.38
N GLY A 43 -3.36 -11.24 -4.84
CA GLY A 43 -3.33 -9.90 -5.45
C GLY A 43 -2.33 -9.73 -6.60
N LEU A 44 -2.35 -10.59 -7.61
CA LEU A 44 -1.50 -10.41 -8.80
C LEU A 44 -2.03 -9.29 -9.71
N ARG A 45 -1.14 -8.73 -10.56
CA ARG A 45 -1.55 -7.98 -11.74
C ARG A 45 -2.45 -8.87 -12.61
N SER A 46 -3.50 -8.31 -13.20
CA SER A 46 -4.60 -9.10 -13.80
C SER A 46 -4.13 -10.12 -14.84
N ASP A 47 -3.20 -9.74 -15.72
CA ASP A 47 -2.63 -10.60 -16.76
C ASP A 47 -1.68 -11.70 -16.23
N TYR A 48 -1.34 -11.70 -14.94
CA TYR A 48 -0.44 -12.68 -14.33
C TYR A 48 -1.14 -13.90 -13.74
N HIS A 49 -2.45 -13.83 -13.52
CA HIS A 49 -3.21 -14.99 -13.05
C HIS A 49 -3.12 -16.16 -14.04
N GLU A 50 -3.30 -15.89 -15.33
CA GLU A 50 -3.16 -16.89 -16.39
C GLU A 50 -1.70 -17.31 -16.58
N LYS A 51 -0.76 -16.34 -16.62
CA LYS A 51 0.68 -16.62 -16.81
C LYS A 51 1.27 -17.53 -15.73
N LEU A 52 0.82 -17.39 -14.49
CA LEU A 52 1.29 -18.21 -13.37
C LEU A 52 0.41 -19.44 -13.11
N SER A 53 -0.64 -19.65 -13.90
CA SER A 53 -1.65 -20.70 -13.68
C SER A 53 -2.20 -20.67 -12.25
N LEU A 54 -2.44 -19.47 -11.72
CA LEU A 54 -2.88 -19.24 -10.35
C LEU A 54 -4.10 -18.31 -10.35
N PRO A 55 -5.32 -18.85 -10.20
CA PRO A 55 -6.53 -18.03 -10.18
C PRO A 55 -6.54 -17.09 -8.98
N ARG A 56 -7.32 -16.01 -9.06
CA ARG A 56 -7.41 -14.99 -8.00
C ARG A 56 -7.87 -15.57 -6.67
N GLU A 57 -8.74 -16.57 -6.70
CA GLU A 57 -9.29 -17.27 -5.54
C GLU A 57 -8.35 -18.37 -5.03
N GLY A 58 -7.22 -18.63 -5.71
CA GLY A 58 -6.26 -19.70 -5.43
C GLY A 58 -5.38 -19.48 -4.20
N VAL A 59 -5.96 -18.99 -3.10
CA VAL A 59 -5.24 -18.71 -1.83
C VAL A 59 -4.52 -19.96 -1.32
N GLU A 60 -5.18 -21.12 -1.34
CA GLU A 60 -4.61 -22.40 -0.88
C GLU A 60 -3.41 -22.83 -1.74
N MET A 61 -3.47 -22.64 -3.06
CA MET A 61 -2.37 -22.99 -3.96
C MET A 61 -1.15 -22.11 -3.70
N ARG A 62 -1.36 -20.81 -3.42
CA ARG A 62 -0.29 -19.89 -3.03
C ARG A 62 0.28 -20.23 -1.66
N ASP A 63 -0.57 -20.58 -0.70
CA ASP A 63 -0.15 -20.87 0.69
C ASP A 63 0.50 -22.25 0.84
N ALA A 64 0.36 -23.15 -0.15
CA ALA A 64 1.04 -24.45 -0.18
C ALA A 64 2.56 -24.33 -0.27
N ASP A 65 3.08 -23.36 -1.03
CA ASP A 65 4.52 -23.05 -1.11
C ASP A 65 4.74 -21.54 -1.36
N PRO A 66 4.69 -20.72 -0.29
CA PRO A 66 4.76 -19.27 -0.41
C PRO A 66 6.14 -18.76 -0.87
N GLU A 67 7.21 -19.49 -0.56
CA GLU A 67 8.57 -19.13 -0.96
C GLU A 67 8.79 -19.38 -2.45
N GLN A 68 8.35 -20.54 -2.96
CA GLN A 68 8.38 -20.82 -4.39
C GLN A 68 7.48 -19.86 -5.17
N PHE A 69 6.33 -19.46 -4.61
CA PHE A 69 5.46 -18.46 -5.23
C PHE A 69 6.16 -17.10 -5.40
N ILE A 70 6.86 -16.62 -4.35
CA ILE A 70 7.64 -15.38 -4.43
C ILE A 70 8.76 -15.51 -5.48
N ALA A 71 9.49 -16.64 -5.48
CA ALA A 71 10.54 -16.89 -6.45
C ALA A 71 10.01 -16.82 -7.89
N ARG A 72 8.86 -17.45 -8.16
CA ARG A 72 8.20 -17.41 -9.48
C ARG A 72 7.79 -16.00 -9.91
N ILE A 73 7.40 -15.13 -8.97
CA ILE A 73 7.15 -13.71 -9.28
C ILE A 73 8.46 -13.03 -9.67
N PHE A 74 9.51 -13.23 -8.88
CA PHE A 74 10.80 -12.55 -9.07
C PHE A 74 11.62 -13.04 -10.27
N ASP A 75 11.36 -14.24 -10.78
CA ASP A 75 12.04 -14.83 -11.94
C ASP A 75 11.32 -14.53 -13.28
N ASP A 76 10.45 -13.51 -13.32
CA ASP A 76 9.76 -13.11 -14.56
C ASP A 76 10.76 -12.60 -15.63
N PRO A 77 10.93 -13.33 -16.75
CA PRO A 77 11.89 -12.96 -17.78
C PRO A 77 11.47 -11.76 -18.63
N ALA A 78 10.18 -11.37 -18.57
CA ALA A 78 9.64 -10.23 -19.31
C ALA A 78 9.69 -8.92 -18.48
N ALA A 79 9.90 -9.02 -17.17
CA ALA A 79 9.97 -7.87 -16.28
C ALA A 79 11.34 -7.21 -16.31
N ARG A 80 11.35 -5.87 -16.38
CA ARG A 80 12.53 -5.06 -16.05
C ARG A 80 12.55 -4.71 -14.56
N PHE A 81 11.36 -4.45 -14.01
CA PHE A 81 11.14 -4.26 -12.58
C PHE A 81 9.98 -5.13 -12.14
N VAL A 82 10.14 -5.83 -11.02
CA VAL A 82 9.08 -6.68 -10.47
C VAL A 82 8.95 -6.47 -8.97
N GLY A 83 7.71 -6.33 -8.51
CA GLY A 83 7.45 -6.13 -7.09
C GLY A 83 6.00 -6.29 -6.68
N PHE A 84 5.77 -6.26 -5.38
CA PHE A 84 4.45 -6.47 -4.78
C PHE A 84 4.28 -5.70 -3.47
N HIS A 85 3.06 -5.63 -2.96
CA HIS A 85 2.73 -4.95 -1.71
C HIS A 85 2.92 -5.87 -0.51
N ILE A 86 3.39 -5.30 0.59
CA ILE A 86 3.41 -5.94 1.92
C ILE A 86 2.71 -5.02 2.89
N PHE A 87 1.59 -5.50 3.45
CA PHE A 87 0.83 -4.81 4.50
C PHE A 87 1.07 -5.45 5.88
N PRO A 88 0.73 -4.75 6.98
CA PRO A 88 0.92 -5.27 8.35
C PRO A 88 0.42 -6.69 8.55
N GLU A 89 -0.79 -6.99 8.07
CA GLU A 89 -1.47 -8.27 8.24
C GLU A 89 -0.86 -9.41 7.41
N GLN A 90 0.09 -9.08 6.52
CA GLN A 90 0.71 -10.00 5.57
C GLN A 90 2.15 -10.36 5.96
N THR A 91 2.61 -9.95 7.15
CA THR A 91 3.97 -10.23 7.64
C THR A 91 4.16 -11.67 8.12
N ARG A 92 4.03 -12.61 7.18
CA ARG A 92 4.25 -14.06 7.36
C ARG A 92 5.75 -14.42 7.32
N PRO A 93 6.16 -15.61 7.78
CA PRO A 93 7.56 -16.05 7.73
C PRO A 93 8.20 -15.94 6.35
N ALA A 94 7.49 -16.28 5.28
CA ALA A 94 7.97 -16.21 3.90
C ALA A 94 8.32 -14.78 3.40
N ILE A 95 7.84 -13.73 4.08
CA ILE A 95 8.18 -12.34 3.74
C ILE A 95 9.52 -11.92 4.34
N LEU A 96 9.95 -12.52 5.44
CA LEU A 96 11.17 -12.12 6.12
C LEU A 96 12.42 -12.24 5.22
N PRO A 97 12.63 -13.34 4.47
CA PRO A 97 13.74 -13.44 3.52
C PRO A 97 13.72 -12.34 2.45
N VAL A 98 12.54 -11.91 2.00
CA VAL A 98 12.40 -10.81 1.02
C VAL A 98 12.84 -9.47 1.62
N LEU A 99 12.53 -9.24 2.89
CA LEU A 99 12.95 -8.03 3.60
C LEU A 99 14.45 -8.03 3.86
N GLU A 100 15.05 -9.18 4.16
CA GLU A 100 16.48 -9.34 4.43
C GLU A 100 17.36 -9.33 3.16
N ASP A 101 16.80 -9.69 2.01
CA ASP A 101 17.52 -9.72 0.74
C ASP A 101 17.89 -8.32 0.24
N GLN A 102 19.19 -8.00 0.24
CA GLN A 102 19.76 -6.72 -0.21
C GLN A 102 19.56 -6.43 -1.70
N SER A 103 19.30 -7.44 -2.52
CA SER A 103 19.00 -7.27 -3.94
C SER A 103 17.58 -6.74 -4.17
N VAL A 104 16.67 -6.94 -3.22
CA VAL A 104 15.28 -6.45 -3.28
C VAL A 104 15.24 -5.02 -2.76
N LYS A 105 14.85 -4.05 -3.57
CA LYS A 105 14.71 -2.64 -3.16
C LYS A 105 13.44 -2.42 -2.33
N LYS A 106 13.49 -1.49 -1.37
CA LYS A 106 12.37 -1.22 -0.46
C LYS A 106 11.77 0.15 -0.76
N LEU A 107 10.49 0.18 -1.11
CA LEU A 107 9.69 1.40 -1.19
C LEU A 107 8.82 1.49 0.06
N TRP A 108 8.74 2.64 0.70
CA TRP A 108 7.94 2.83 1.91
C TRP A 108 6.91 3.94 1.73
N LEU A 109 5.65 3.55 1.54
CA LEU A 109 4.53 4.49 1.41
C LEU A 109 3.86 4.73 2.77
N VAL A 110 3.76 6.00 3.15
CA VAL A 110 3.10 6.44 4.39
C VAL A 110 2.01 7.45 4.13
N ARG A 111 1.00 7.42 5.00
CA ARG A 111 -0.08 8.40 5.10
C ARG A 111 -0.36 8.65 6.57
N ASN A 112 -0.86 9.84 6.88
CA ASN A 112 -1.36 10.16 8.22
C ASN A 112 -2.37 9.07 8.67
N PRO A 113 -2.12 8.38 9.81
CA PRO A 113 -2.90 7.24 10.24
C PRO A 113 -4.35 7.61 10.59
N VAL A 114 -4.60 8.82 11.10
CA VAL A 114 -5.97 9.32 11.34
C VAL A 114 -6.72 9.42 10.01
N ALA A 115 -6.09 10.02 8.99
CA ALA A 115 -6.70 10.14 7.67
C ALA A 115 -6.94 8.79 7.01
N SER A 116 -6.02 7.83 7.16
CA SER A 116 -6.17 6.45 6.70
C SER A 116 -7.32 5.73 7.40
N PHE A 117 -7.41 5.86 8.72
CA PHE A 117 -8.43 5.19 9.53
C PHE A 117 -9.83 5.75 9.26
N VAL A 118 -10.00 7.08 9.19
CA VAL A 118 -11.30 7.67 8.78
C VAL A 118 -11.68 7.21 7.37
N SER A 119 -10.71 7.10 6.46
CA SER A 119 -10.96 6.57 5.11
C SER A 119 -11.32 5.08 5.09
N LEU A 120 -10.86 4.30 6.08
CA LEU A 120 -11.23 2.89 6.27
C LEU A 120 -12.68 2.80 6.78
N LEU A 121 -13.03 3.55 7.81
CA LEU A 121 -14.39 3.61 8.36
C LEU A 121 -15.42 4.01 7.29
N GLU A 122 -15.10 5.02 6.46
CA GLU A 122 -15.99 5.44 5.36
C GLU A 122 -16.15 4.34 4.30
N ALA A 123 -15.07 3.61 3.97
CA ALA A 123 -15.13 2.51 3.01
C ALA A 123 -15.98 1.34 3.53
N GLU A 124 -15.85 0.99 4.81
CA GLU A 124 -16.66 -0.03 5.46
C GLU A 124 -18.14 0.36 5.54
N ALA A 125 -18.43 1.61 5.90
CA ALA A 125 -19.80 2.10 6.03
C ALA A 125 -20.53 2.21 4.67
N SER A 126 -19.79 2.54 3.60
CA SER A 126 -20.35 2.70 2.25
C SER A 126 -20.27 1.44 1.39
N GLY A 127 -19.42 0.48 1.75
CA GLY A 127 -19.03 -0.64 0.88
C GLY A 127 -18.13 -0.24 -0.30
N VAL A 128 -17.71 1.03 -0.38
CA VAL A 128 -16.95 1.58 -1.51
C VAL A 128 -15.46 1.66 -1.17
N TRP A 129 -14.68 0.76 -1.75
CA TRP A 129 -13.23 0.67 -1.51
C TRP A 129 -12.40 1.50 -2.49
N ALA A 130 -12.90 1.73 -3.71
CA ALA A 130 -12.30 2.59 -4.71
C ALA A 130 -13.40 3.28 -5.53
N VAL A 131 -13.14 4.52 -5.98
CA VAL A 131 -14.00 5.25 -6.92
C VAL A 131 -13.16 5.50 -8.16
N HIS A 132 -13.49 4.85 -9.28
CA HIS A 132 -12.85 5.14 -10.56
C HIS A 132 -13.60 6.29 -11.27
N ALA A 133 -12.88 7.08 -12.07
CA ALA A 133 -13.43 8.18 -12.84
C ALA A 133 -14.45 7.72 -13.90
N SER A 134 -14.33 6.47 -14.35
CA SER A 134 -15.25 5.80 -15.26
C SER A 134 -16.52 5.28 -14.57
N ASP A 135 -16.50 5.15 -13.25
CA ASP A 135 -17.59 4.51 -12.52
C ASP A 135 -18.62 5.57 -12.13
N PRO A 136 -19.93 5.27 -12.25
CA PRO A 136 -20.96 6.10 -11.64
C PRO A 136 -20.63 6.33 -10.17
N LEU A 137 -20.78 7.57 -9.69
CA LEU A 137 -20.69 7.84 -8.25
C LEU A 137 -21.61 6.85 -7.52
N PRO A 138 -21.14 6.17 -6.46
CA PRO A 138 -21.90 5.14 -5.79
C PRO A 138 -23.31 5.64 -5.44
N ALA A 139 -24.33 4.86 -5.82
CA ALA A 139 -25.71 5.20 -5.50
C ALA A 139 -25.91 5.16 -3.97
N GLY A 140 -26.42 6.25 -3.39
CA GLY A 140 -26.69 6.37 -1.95
C GLY A 140 -25.85 7.43 -1.24
N ASP A 141 -25.93 7.45 0.09
CA ASP A 141 -25.29 8.44 0.94
C ASP A 141 -23.82 8.03 1.24
N TYR A 142 -23.00 7.90 0.20
CA TYR A 142 -21.55 7.60 0.33
C TYR A 142 -20.78 8.71 1.08
N ARG A 143 -21.48 9.79 1.44
CA ARG A 143 -20.99 10.92 2.20
C ARG A 143 -21.43 10.91 3.66
N LYS A 144 -22.10 9.85 4.14
CA LYS A 144 -22.44 9.68 5.55
C LYS A 144 -21.25 9.93 6.44
N LYS A 145 -21.53 10.59 7.56
CA LYS A 145 -20.56 10.67 8.63
C LYS A 145 -20.35 9.27 9.21
N VAL A 146 -19.16 9.03 9.75
CA VAL A 146 -18.80 7.79 10.42
C VAL A 146 -18.52 8.08 11.89
N ARG A 147 -18.88 7.14 12.76
CA ARG A 147 -18.47 7.19 14.16
C ARG A 147 -16.99 6.80 14.27
N PHE A 148 -16.19 7.65 14.92
CA PHE A 148 -14.79 7.38 15.21
C PHE A 148 -14.68 6.66 16.55
N ASP A 149 -14.39 5.37 16.51
CA ASP A 149 -14.11 4.55 17.68
C ASP A 149 -12.63 4.68 18.08
N ILE A 150 -12.39 5.23 19.27
CA ILE A 150 -11.04 5.52 19.79
C ILE A 150 -10.28 4.22 20.09
N ASP A 151 -10.94 3.22 20.68
CA ASP A 151 -10.29 1.95 21.06
C ASP A 151 -9.90 1.17 19.80
N ARG A 152 -10.80 1.14 18.82
CA ARG A 152 -10.50 0.55 17.50
C ARG A 152 -9.36 1.29 16.80
N PHE A 153 -9.31 2.62 16.90
CA PHE A 153 -8.21 3.41 16.34
C PHE A 153 -6.87 3.12 17.04
N ASN A 154 -6.86 2.99 18.37
CA ASN A 154 -5.67 2.65 19.14
C ASN A 154 -5.14 1.25 18.76
N ALA A 155 -6.03 0.27 18.59
CA ALA A 155 -5.65 -1.06 18.11
C ALA A 155 -5.06 -1.01 16.70
N TYR A 156 -5.70 -0.28 15.78
CA TYR A 156 -5.18 -0.05 14.42
C TYR A 156 -3.79 0.59 14.44
N LEU A 157 -3.58 1.62 15.27
CA LEU A 157 -2.31 2.31 15.38
C LEU A 157 -1.22 1.41 15.98
N HIS A 158 -1.57 0.58 16.96
CA HIS A 158 -0.66 -0.37 17.57
C HIS A 158 -0.11 -1.36 16.53
N GLU A 159 -0.98 -2.01 15.77
CA GLU A 159 -0.59 -2.95 14.70
C GLU A 159 0.28 -2.27 13.64
N LEU A 160 -0.09 -1.05 13.23
CA LEU A 160 0.70 -0.27 12.27
C LEU A 160 2.11 0.03 12.80
N ASN A 161 2.24 0.35 14.09
CA ASN A 161 3.52 0.65 14.71
C ASN A 161 4.38 -0.58 14.94
N LEU A 162 3.79 -1.73 15.31
CA LEU A 162 4.50 -3.01 15.37
C LEU A 162 5.08 -3.37 14.00
N PHE A 163 4.29 -3.23 12.93
CA PHE A 163 4.77 -3.42 11.58
C PHE A 163 5.94 -2.49 11.23
N ARG A 164 5.77 -1.18 11.46
CA ARG A 164 6.82 -0.18 11.20
C ARG A 164 8.10 -0.46 11.99
N ALA A 165 7.99 -0.84 13.25
CA ALA A 165 9.13 -1.16 14.11
C ALA A 165 9.86 -2.40 13.61
N LYS A 166 9.13 -3.47 13.27
CA LYS A 166 9.70 -4.71 12.71
C LYS A 166 10.47 -4.43 11.42
N ILE A 167 9.87 -3.71 10.48
CA ILE A 167 10.54 -3.31 9.23
C ILE A 167 11.80 -2.49 9.52
N LYS A 168 11.72 -1.46 10.39
CA LYS A 168 12.89 -0.64 10.75
C LYS A 168 14.01 -1.49 11.36
N SER A 169 13.69 -2.43 12.24
CA SER A 169 14.68 -3.34 12.85
C SER A 169 15.40 -4.13 11.77
N VAL A 170 14.66 -4.80 10.88
CA VAL A 170 15.25 -5.61 9.80
C VAL A 170 16.14 -4.76 8.90
N LEU A 171 15.67 -3.60 8.45
CA LEU A 171 16.46 -2.72 7.57
C LEU A 171 17.69 -2.14 8.27
N PHE A 172 17.58 -1.83 9.57
CA PHE A 172 18.70 -1.35 10.36
C PHE A 172 19.77 -2.44 10.54
N GLU A 173 19.36 -3.63 10.96
CA GLU A 173 20.25 -4.78 11.18
C GLU A 173 20.96 -5.21 9.89
N THR A 174 20.27 -5.13 8.75
CA THR A 174 20.83 -5.51 7.44
C THR A 174 21.52 -4.36 6.69
N GLY A 175 21.51 -3.14 7.24
CA GLY A 175 22.13 -1.96 6.63
C GLY A 175 21.48 -1.51 5.31
N GLN A 176 20.20 -1.81 5.11
CA GLN A 176 19.51 -1.59 3.84
C GLN A 176 18.80 -0.23 3.76
N PRO A 177 18.93 0.51 2.64
CA PRO A 177 18.18 1.73 2.43
C PRO A 177 16.73 1.43 2.00
N TYR A 178 15.84 2.38 2.21
CA TYR A 178 14.49 2.41 1.62
C TYR A 178 14.19 3.77 1.00
N PHE A 179 13.28 3.81 0.04
CA PHE A 179 12.79 5.04 -0.60
C PHE A 179 11.46 5.47 0.07
N PRO A 180 11.43 6.61 0.78
CA PRO A 180 10.20 7.10 1.41
C PRO A 180 9.25 7.73 0.39
N ILE A 181 7.95 7.50 0.56
CA ILE A 181 6.89 8.03 -0.28
C ILE A 181 5.76 8.53 0.61
N HIS A 182 5.31 9.77 0.40
CA HIS A 182 4.11 10.28 1.06
C HIS A 182 2.90 10.18 0.14
N TYR A 183 1.74 9.86 0.72
CA TYR A 183 0.46 9.82 0.01
C TYR A 183 0.13 11.10 -0.76
N SER A 184 0.58 12.28 -0.30
CA SER A 184 0.36 13.56 -0.99
C SER A 184 1.00 13.60 -2.37
N ASP A 185 2.06 12.82 -2.57
CA ASP A 185 2.97 12.99 -3.71
C ASP A 185 2.83 11.85 -4.73
N ILE A 186 1.99 10.83 -4.47
CA ILE A 186 1.86 9.65 -5.35
C ILE A 186 1.35 9.96 -6.76
N ALA A 187 0.69 11.11 -6.93
CA ALA A 187 0.18 11.57 -8.22
C ALA A 187 1.21 12.42 -9.00
N ASP A 188 2.35 12.74 -8.39
CA ASP A 188 3.41 13.52 -9.01
C ASP A 188 4.32 12.60 -9.87
N PRO A 189 4.41 12.81 -11.19
CA PRO A 189 5.32 12.07 -12.06
C PRO A 189 6.79 12.18 -11.64
N LEU A 190 7.20 13.28 -10.97
CA LEU A 190 8.55 13.40 -10.43
C LEU A 190 8.85 12.33 -9.38
N VAL A 191 7.87 11.99 -8.53
CA VAL A 191 8.02 10.91 -7.55
C VAL A 191 8.11 9.55 -8.23
N GLY A 192 7.26 9.28 -9.23
CA GLY A 192 7.38 8.06 -10.02
C GLY A 192 8.75 7.93 -10.69
N ASN A 193 9.22 9.00 -11.31
CA ASN A 193 10.53 9.05 -11.98
C ASN A 193 11.67 8.84 -10.98
N ALA A 194 11.56 9.37 -9.76
CA ALA A 194 12.53 9.15 -8.69
C ALA A 194 12.52 7.71 -8.18
N ILE A 195 11.34 7.07 -8.08
CA ILE A 195 11.22 5.64 -7.76
C ILE A 195 11.92 4.80 -8.84
N ILE A 196 11.66 5.07 -10.13
CA ILE A 196 12.32 4.38 -11.23
C ILE A 196 13.84 4.53 -11.16
N ALA A 197 14.35 5.73 -10.88
CA ALA A 197 15.77 5.95 -10.69
C ALA A 197 16.35 5.15 -9.50
N TYR A 198 15.63 5.10 -8.37
CA TYR A 198 16.02 4.29 -7.21
C TYR A 198 16.03 2.78 -7.52
N LEU A 199 15.15 2.32 -8.41
CA LEU A 199 15.14 0.96 -8.95
C LEU A 199 16.19 0.72 -10.05
N GLY A 200 17.06 1.69 -10.35
CA GLY A 200 18.10 1.56 -11.38
C GLY A 200 17.61 1.75 -12.82
N GLY A 201 16.40 2.28 -12.99
CA GLY A 201 15.84 2.69 -14.27
C GLY A 201 16.22 4.11 -14.68
N SER A 202 15.91 4.45 -15.93
CA SER A 202 16.10 5.80 -16.49
C SER A 202 14.87 6.31 -17.24
N GLN A 203 13.80 5.52 -17.29
CA GLN A 203 12.54 5.91 -17.91
C GLN A 203 11.93 7.10 -17.19
N ARG A 204 11.24 7.94 -17.95
CA ARG A 204 10.54 9.11 -17.43
C ARG A 204 9.15 9.21 -18.02
N LEU A 205 8.21 9.64 -17.20
CA LEU A 205 6.87 10.05 -17.60
C LEU A 205 6.69 11.52 -17.22
N ASP A 206 6.08 12.31 -18.11
CA ASP A 206 5.73 13.71 -17.85
C ASP A 206 4.38 13.86 -17.15
N ARG A 207 3.54 12.83 -17.25
CA ARG A 207 2.22 12.73 -16.60
C ARG A 207 1.84 11.27 -16.42
N PHE A 208 1.03 10.97 -15.42
CA PHE A 208 0.32 9.70 -15.34
C PHE A 208 -1.04 9.81 -16.04
N GLU A 209 -1.44 8.75 -16.70
CA GLU A 209 -2.83 8.56 -17.11
C GLU A 209 -3.67 8.31 -15.84
N THR A 210 -4.67 9.15 -15.59
CA THR A 210 -5.47 9.11 -14.35
C THR A 210 -6.90 8.68 -14.63
N ASP A 211 -7.26 7.50 -14.15
CA ASP A 211 -8.65 7.01 -14.10
C ASP A 211 -9.28 7.10 -12.70
N ILE A 212 -8.71 7.88 -11.77
CA ILE A 212 -9.23 8.01 -10.40
C ILE A 212 -9.51 9.48 -10.13
N LEU A 213 -10.79 9.83 -10.01
CA LEU A 213 -11.19 11.09 -9.42
C LEU A 213 -10.87 11.02 -7.92
N LYS A 214 -9.86 11.76 -7.47
CA LYS A 214 -9.67 12.01 -6.03
C LYS A 214 -10.84 12.90 -5.59
N PRO A 215 -11.79 12.42 -4.77
CA PRO A 215 -12.82 13.30 -4.25
C PRO A 215 -12.16 14.43 -3.47
N PRO A 216 -12.68 15.66 -3.52
CA PRO A 216 -12.14 16.76 -2.74
C PRO A 216 -12.11 16.37 -1.25
N SER A 217 -11.01 16.67 -0.57
CA SER A 217 -10.86 16.31 0.84
C SER A 217 -11.88 17.10 1.67
N ARG A 218 -12.79 16.39 2.34
CA ARG A 218 -13.72 17.00 3.29
C ARG A 218 -13.04 17.18 4.67
N PRO A 219 -13.32 18.26 5.39
CA PRO A 219 -12.88 18.43 6.78
C PRO A 219 -13.37 17.28 7.68
N PHE A 220 -12.61 16.92 8.72
CA PHE A 220 -13.03 15.86 9.66
C PHE A 220 -14.36 16.17 10.36
N ALA A 221 -14.68 17.44 10.62
CA ALA A 221 -15.95 17.86 11.22
C ALA A 221 -17.18 17.47 10.36
N GLU A 222 -16.99 17.36 9.05
CA GLU A 222 -18.04 16.93 8.11
C GLU A 222 -18.06 15.42 7.87
N ARG A 223 -17.04 14.69 8.35
CA ARG A 223 -16.87 13.25 8.13
C ARG A 223 -17.11 12.42 9.39
N ILE A 224 -16.94 13.00 10.58
CA ILE A 224 -17.00 12.28 11.86
C ILE A 224 -18.25 12.69 12.64
N GLU A 225 -19.06 11.73 13.06
CA GLU A 225 -20.30 11.95 13.82
C GLU A 225 -20.00 12.49 15.23
N ASN A 226 -19.13 11.81 15.97
CA ASN A 226 -18.70 12.16 17.32
C ASN A 226 -17.46 13.06 17.30
N TYR A 227 -17.48 14.12 16.49
CA TYR A 227 -16.31 14.99 16.27
C TYR A 227 -15.75 15.60 17.56
N TRP A 228 -16.61 15.96 18.52
CA TRP A 228 -16.17 16.50 19.81
C TRP A 228 -15.34 15.49 20.62
N GLU A 229 -15.81 14.24 20.72
CA GLU A 229 -15.09 13.14 21.38
C GLU A 229 -13.74 12.87 20.70
N PHE A 230 -13.74 12.81 19.38
CA PHE A 230 -12.53 12.73 18.55
C PHE A 230 -11.54 13.85 18.88
N THR A 231 -11.97 15.12 18.85
CA THR A 231 -11.05 16.24 19.14
C THR A 231 -10.56 16.26 20.58
N ALA A 232 -11.40 15.88 21.54
CA ALA A 232 -11.02 15.82 22.95
C ALA A 232 -9.91 14.79 23.18
N TYR A 233 -10.01 13.61 22.57
CA TYR A 233 -8.97 12.59 22.61
C TYR A 233 -7.63 13.12 22.06
N PHE A 234 -7.61 13.70 20.85
CA PHE A 234 -6.36 14.19 20.24
C PHE A 234 -5.76 15.43 20.95
N ARG A 235 -6.54 16.14 21.77
CA ARG A 235 -6.01 17.21 22.64
C ARG A 235 -5.43 16.68 23.95
N ALA A 236 -5.88 15.51 24.41
CA ALA A 236 -5.50 14.93 25.69
C ALA A 236 -4.27 13.99 25.59
N ILE A 237 -3.95 13.50 24.40
CA ILE A 237 -2.76 12.66 24.17
C ILE A 237 -1.46 13.44 24.39
N SER A 238 -0.46 12.77 24.96
CA SER A 238 0.87 13.36 25.19
C SER A 238 1.63 13.58 23.88
N THR A 239 2.67 14.42 23.94
CA THR A 239 3.61 14.60 22.81
C THR A 239 4.28 13.29 22.40
N GLU A 240 4.52 12.37 23.34
CA GLU A 240 5.05 11.03 23.03
C GLU A 240 4.05 10.19 22.25
N ALA A 241 2.76 10.25 22.61
CA ALA A 241 1.70 9.62 21.84
C ALA A 241 1.54 10.25 20.45
N LEU A 242 1.91 11.53 20.28
CA LEU A 242 1.92 12.17 18.95
C LEU A 242 2.98 11.56 18.02
N TYR A 243 4.16 11.18 18.52
CA TYR A 243 5.19 10.50 17.72
C TYR A 243 4.76 9.11 17.25
N ALA A 244 3.82 8.47 17.96
CA ALA A 244 3.26 7.19 17.55
C ALA A 244 2.44 7.29 16.25
N PHE A 245 2.06 8.49 15.80
CA PHE A 245 1.36 8.67 14.52
C PHE A 245 2.28 8.65 13.29
N GLY A 246 3.60 8.72 13.49
CA GLY A 246 4.60 8.82 12.42
C GLY A 246 4.71 10.25 11.91
#